data_AF-A0A6F9CW25-F1
#
_entry.id   AF-A0A6F9CW25-F1
#
_cell.length_a   1.000
_cell.length_b   1.000
_cell.length_c   1.000
_cell.angle_alpha   90.00
_cell.angle_beta   90.00
_cell.angle_gamma   90.00
#
_symmetry.space_group_name_H-M   'P 1'
#
loop_
_entity.id
_entity.type
_entity.pdbx_description
1 polymer ?
#
loop_
_entity_poly.entity_id
_entity_poly.type
_entity_poly.pdbx_seq_one_letter_code
_entity_poly.pdbx_strand_id
1 'polypeptide(L)'
;MHPNEKNLSEDLRGVTIVELIKKEGSTLGLTISGGTDKDGKPRVSNLRPGGLAARSDQLNVGDYIKSVNGINLTKLRHEEIISLLKNVGERVVLEVEYELPPSGGSHEDWNKARPLVVTYVRPGGPADR
;
A
#
# COMPACT_ATOMS: atom_id res chain seq x y z
N MET A 1 8.49 40.15 -3.70
CA MET A 1 7.73 39.27 -4.62
C MET A 1 8.23 37.86 -4.36
N HIS A 2 7.55 37.10 -3.49
CA HIS A 2 7.96 35.74 -3.11
C HIS A 2 7.35 34.74 -4.11
N PRO A 3 8.13 33.91 -4.80
CA PRO A 3 7.57 32.87 -5.64
C PRO A 3 7.24 31.64 -4.79
N ASN A 4 5.97 31.25 -4.83
CA ASN A 4 5.54 29.87 -5.04
C ASN A 4 5.90 28.84 -3.94
N GLU A 5 5.22 28.92 -2.80
CA GLU A 5 4.98 27.74 -1.95
C GLU A 5 3.99 26.81 -2.69
N LYS A 6 4.54 26.02 -3.62
CA LYS A 6 3.80 24.86 -4.13
C LYS A 6 3.53 23.93 -2.95
N ASN A 7 2.26 23.56 -2.83
CA ASN A 7 1.69 22.60 -1.89
C ASN A 7 2.51 21.29 -1.86
N LEU A 8 3.56 21.22 -1.02
CA LEU A 8 4.47 20.06 -0.89
C LEU A 8 3.84 18.85 -0.17
N SER A 9 2.58 18.99 0.26
CA SER A 9 1.82 17.98 1.00
C SER A 9 1.10 16.96 0.11
N GLU A 10 0.89 17.24 -1.18
CA GLU A 10 0.16 16.32 -2.08
C GLU A 10 1.05 15.32 -2.84
N ASP A 11 2.36 15.57 -2.94
CA ASP A 11 3.29 14.78 -3.78
C ASP A 11 4.04 13.65 -3.03
N LEU A 12 3.86 13.49 -1.71
CA LEU A 12 4.55 12.46 -0.92
C LEU A 12 3.69 11.19 -0.78
N ARG A 13 3.17 10.67 -1.90
CA ARG A 13 2.56 9.35 -1.93
C ARG A 13 3.50 8.38 -2.61
N GLY A 14 3.84 7.30 -1.90
CA GLY A 14 4.61 6.21 -2.47
C GLY A 14 3.67 5.19 -3.08
N VAL A 15 4.04 4.65 -4.23
CA VAL A 15 3.37 3.50 -4.82
C VAL A 15 4.31 2.30 -4.72
N THR A 16 3.79 1.16 -4.31
CA THR A 16 4.53 -0.10 -4.30
C THR A 16 3.72 -1.21 -4.95
N ILE A 17 4.44 -2.18 -5.50
CA ILE A 17 3.89 -3.35 -6.14
C ILE A 17 4.10 -4.51 -5.18
N VAL A 18 3.00 -5.13 -4.77
CA VAL A 18 2.97 -6.27 -3.85
C VAL A 18 2.59 -7.50 -4.64
N GLU A 19 3.48 -8.49 -4.68
CA GLU A 19 3.22 -9.73 -5.39
C GLU A 19 2.95 -10.85 -4.39
N LEU A 20 1.71 -11.37 -4.43
CA LEU A 20 1.26 -12.44 -3.56
C LEU A 20 1.06 -13.72 -4.37
N ILE A 21 1.64 -14.83 -3.90
CA ILE A 21 1.44 -16.16 -4.48
C ILE A 21 0.46 -16.97 -3.63
N LYS A 22 -0.79 -17.04 -4.08
CA LYS A 22 -1.89 -17.78 -3.48
C LYS A 22 -1.75 -19.26 -3.78
N LYS A 23 -1.59 -20.09 -2.75
CA LYS A 23 -1.64 -21.56 -2.89
C LYS A 23 -3.05 -22.04 -3.27
N GLU A 24 -3.14 -23.14 -4.00
CA GLU A 24 -4.41 -23.84 -4.26
C GLU A 24 -5.19 -24.06 -2.95
N GLY A 25 -6.49 -23.73 -2.97
CA GLY A 25 -7.37 -23.81 -1.81
C GLY A 25 -7.17 -22.72 -0.73
N SER A 26 -6.16 -21.86 -0.85
CA SER A 26 -5.92 -20.75 0.08
C SER A 26 -6.55 -19.45 -0.42
N THR A 27 -6.81 -18.50 0.47
CA THR A 27 -7.24 -17.14 0.11
C THR A 27 -6.13 -16.14 0.39
N LEU A 28 -6.14 -15.00 -0.29
CA LEU A 28 -5.21 -13.90 -0.01
C LEU A 28 -5.30 -13.45 1.45
N GLY A 29 -6.48 -13.59 2.09
CA GLY A 29 -6.69 -13.05 3.43
C GLY A 29 -6.68 -11.53 3.43
N LEU A 30 -7.09 -10.91 2.33
CA LEU A 30 -7.17 -9.47 2.14
C LEU A 30 -8.64 -9.05 2.12
N THR A 31 -8.98 -7.99 2.85
CA THR A 31 -10.31 -7.37 2.82
C THR A 31 -10.20 -5.97 2.27
N ILE A 32 -10.94 -5.71 1.19
CA ILE A 32 -10.95 -4.42 0.51
C ILE A 32 -12.30 -3.75 0.75
N SER A 33 -12.28 -2.44 0.95
CA SER A 33 -13.46 -1.58 1.08
C SER A 33 -13.34 -0.41 0.13
N GLY A 34 -14.45 0.23 -0.20
CA GLY A 34 -14.49 1.23 -1.27
C GLY A 34 -14.70 0.61 -2.66
N GLY A 35 -14.67 1.45 -3.68
CA GLY A 35 -15.07 1.15 -5.05
C GLY A 35 -15.87 2.31 -5.61
N THR A 36 -16.06 2.40 -6.92
CA THR A 36 -16.81 3.53 -7.52
C THR A 36 -18.25 3.66 -7.06
N ASP A 37 -18.83 2.57 -6.55
CA ASP A 37 -20.19 2.51 -5.98
C ASP A 37 -20.23 2.80 -4.46
N LYS A 38 -19.08 2.81 -3.78
CA LYS A 38 -18.93 3.00 -2.33
C LYS A 38 -18.26 4.33 -2.02
N ASP A 39 -18.32 4.75 -0.76
CA ASP A 39 -17.57 5.91 -0.28
C ASP A 39 -16.06 5.67 -0.33
N GLY A 40 -15.43 6.22 -1.36
CA GLY A 40 -13.99 6.34 -1.49
C GLY A 40 -13.31 5.28 -2.38
N LYS A 41 -12.01 5.48 -2.55
CA LYS A 41 -11.14 4.61 -3.35
C LYS A 41 -11.01 3.22 -2.70
N PRO A 42 -10.82 2.16 -3.52
CA PRO A 42 -10.50 0.83 -3.01
C PRO A 42 -9.30 0.88 -2.06
N ARG A 43 -9.53 0.51 -0.81
CA ARG A 43 -8.54 0.50 0.26
C ARG A 43 -8.58 -0.81 1.04
N VAL A 44 -7.44 -1.19 1.61
CA VAL A 44 -7.33 -2.31 2.53
C VAL A 44 -8.05 -1.94 3.83
N SER A 45 -9.18 -2.58 4.11
CA SER A 45 -9.90 -2.38 5.37
C SER A 45 -9.45 -3.34 6.45
N ASN A 46 -9.00 -4.54 6.07
CA ASN A 46 -8.55 -5.54 7.02
C ASN A 46 -7.64 -6.57 6.35
N LEU A 47 -6.71 -7.12 7.11
CA LEU A 47 -5.86 -8.24 6.71
C LEU A 47 -6.13 -9.40 7.67
N ARG A 48 -6.41 -10.58 7.11
CA ARG A 48 -6.67 -11.78 7.90
C ARG A 48 -5.36 -12.20 8.58
N PRO A 49 -5.32 -12.32 9.92
CA PRO A 49 -4.13 -12.77 10.62
C PRO A 49 -3.74 -14.17 10.14
N GLY A 50 -2.47 -14.35 9.79
CA GLY A 50 -1.95 -15.59 9.21
C GLY A 50 -2.34 -15.85 7.74
N GLY A 51 -3.09 -14.95 7.10
CA GLY A 51 -3.38 -14.96 5.66
C GLY A 51 -2.16 -14.53 4.84
N LEU A 52 -2.19 -14.80 3.54
CA LEU A 52 -1.05 -14.52 2.65
C LEU A 52 -0.67 -13.04 2.61
N ALA A 53 -1.65 -12.14 2.47
CA ALA A 53 -1.42 -10.70 2.43
C ALA A 53 -0.79 -10.18 3.74
N ALA A 54 -1.25 -10.69 4.89
CA ALA A 54 -0.68 -10.36 6.20
C ALA A 54 0.74 -10.93 6.37
N ARG A 55 0.97 -12.19 5.96
CA ARG A 55 2.31 -12.82 6.01
C ARG A 55 3.31 -12.19 5.07
N SER A 56 2.83 -11.55 4.01
CA SER A 56 3.69 -10.87 3.06
C SER A 56 4.28 -9.59 3.65
N ASP A 57 3.64 -8.99 4.66
CA ASP A 57 4.01 -7.72 5.32
C ASP A 57 4.20 -6.52 4.35
N GLN A 58 3.93 -6.71 3.06
CA GLN A 58 4.01 -5.65 2.05
C GLN A 58 2.72 -4.84 1.98
N LEU A 59 1.64 -5.33 2.62
CA LEU A 59 0.32 -4.71 2.68
C LEU A 59 -0.02 -4.40 4.12
N ASN A 60 -0.58 -3.22 4.33
CA ASN A 60 -1.08 -2.75 5.60
C ASN A 60 -2.53 -2.30 5.47
N VAL A 61 -3.23 -2.31 6.61
CA VAL A 61 -4.58 -1.74 6.68
C VAL A 61 -4.49 -0.23 6.49
N GLY A 62 -5.31 0.31 5.60
CA GLY A 62 -5.27 1.72 5.20
C GLY A 62 -4.63 1.97 3.83
N ASP A 63 -3.87 1.01 3.29
CA ASP A 63 -3.27 1.15 1.96
C ASP A 63 -4.34 1.22 0.86
N TYR A 64 -4.12 2.08 -0.13
CA TYR A 64 -5.05 2.25 -1.26
C TYR A 64 -4.65 1.36 -2.41
N ILE A 65 -5.49 0.43 -2.84
CA ILE A 65 -5.17 -0.42 -3.98
C ILE A 65 -5.54 0.31 -5.27
N LYS A 66 -4.54 0.68 -6.06
CA LYS A 66 -4.73 1.27 -7.39
C LYS A 66 -5.17 0.23 -8.41
N SER A 67 -4.45 -0.90 -8.44
CA SER A 67 -4.62 -1.93 -9.47
C SER A 67 -4.35 -3.34 -8.93
N VAL A 68 -4.96 -4.35 -9.56
CA VAL A 68 -4.74 -5.77 -9.29
C VAL A 68 -4.49 -6.49 -10.60
N ASN A 69 -3.35 -7.14 -10.73
CA ASN A 69 -2.88 -7.85 -11.91
C ASN A 69 -2.93 -6.98 -13.18
N GLY A 70 -2.58 -5.70 -13.05
CA GLY A 70 -2.67 -4.70 -14.11
C GLY A 70 -4.07 -4.10 -14.33
N ILE A 71 -5.10 -4.56 -13.61
CA ILE A 71 -6.47 -4.07 -13.73
C ILE A 71 -6.70 -2.98 -12.69
N ASN A 72 -7.04 -1.77 -13.15
CA ASN A 72 -7.25 -0.62 -12.26
C ASN A 72 -8.54 -0.76 -11.46
N LEU A 73 -8.43 -0.87 -10.13
CA LEU A 73 -9.59 -0.96 -9.23
C LEU A 73 -10.30 0.37 -9.02
N THR A 74 -9.58 1.48 -9.18
CA THR A 74 -10.13 2.84 -8.95
C THR A 74 -11.33 3.17 -9.84
N LYS A 75 -11.50 2.47 -10.96
CA LYS A 75 -12.64 2.62 -11.89
C LYS A 75 -13.65 1.48 -11.76
N LEU A 76 -13.42 0.51 -10.87
CA LEU A 76 -14.26 -0.66 -10.70
C LEU A 76 -15.19 -0.52 -9.49
N ARG A 77 -16.36 -1.15 -9.63
CA ARG A 77 -17.33 -1.25 -8.54
C ARG A 77 -16.81 -2.18 -7.46
N HIS A 78 -17.36 -2.04 -6.25
CA HIS A 78 -16.98 -2.89 -5.13
C HIS A 78 -17.11 -4.38 -5.46
N GLU A 79 -18.24 -4.79 -6.05
CA GLU A 79 -18.48 -6.16 -6.48
C GLU A 79 -17.44 -6.67 -7.50
N GLU A 80 -17.09 -5.84 -8.48
CA GLU A 80 -16.11 -6.16 -9.52
C GLU A 80 -14.73 -6.38 -8.92
N ILE A 81 -14.32 -5.53 -7.98
CA ILE A 81 -13.06 -5.66 -7.24
C ILE A 81 -13.01 -7.02 -6.50
N ILE A 82 -14.08 -7.37 -5.79
CA ILE A 82 -14.16 -8.64 -5.07
C ILE A 82 -14.14 -9.83 -6.03
N SER A 83 -14.90 -9.77 -7.13
CA SER A 83 -14.91 -10.79 -8.17
C SER A 83 -13.52 -10.98 -8.79
N LEU A 84 -12.80 -9.90 -9.05
CA LEU A 84 -11.45 -9.92 -9.59
C LEU A 84 -10.44 -10.55 -8.63
N LEU A 85 -10.49 -10.22 -7.35
CA LEU A 85 -9.67 -10.83 -6.30
C LEU A 85 -10.01 -12.30 -6.01
N LYS A 86 -11.22 -12.74 -6.37
CA LYS A 86 -11.60 -14.16 -6.31
C LYS A 86 -11.16 -14.93 -7.55
N ASN A 87 -11.27 -14.32 -8.73
CA ASN A 87 -10.91 -14.92 -10.02
C ASN A 87 -9.42 -14.85 -10.34
N VAL A 88 -8.65 -14.01 -9.64
CA VAL A 88 -7.19 -14.02 -9.76
C VAL A 88 -6.65 -15.40 -9.38
N GLY A 89 -5.76 -15.89 -10.24
CA GLY A 89 -5.14 -17.21 -10.12
C GLY A 89 -4.12 -17.30 -8.99
N GLU A 90 -3.08 -18.10 -9.20
CA GLU A 90 -2.03 -18.31 -8.20
C GLU A 90 -1.24 -17.03 -7.91
N ARG A 91 -0.92 -16.24 -8.94
CA ARG A 91 -0.13 -15.01 -8.82
C ARG A 91 -1.05 -13.79 -8.81
N VAL A 92 -0.94 -12.98 -7.76
CA VAL A 92 -1.72 -11.75 -7.56
C VAL A 92 -0.75 -10.59 -7.40
N VAL A 93 -0.77 -9.65 -8.34
CA VAL A 93 0.08 -8.45 -8.28
C VAL A 93 -0.80 -7.26 -7.89
N LEU A 94 -0.56 -6.65 -6.74
CA LEU A 94 -1.35 -5.54 -6.20
C LEU A 94 -0.51 -4.27 -6.27
N GLU A 95 -0.99 -3.24 -6.96
CA GLU A 95 -0.39 -1.91 -6.92
C GLU A 95 -1.08 -1.13 -5.80
N VAL A 96 -0.33 -0.78 -4.76
CA VAL A 96 -0.84 -0.04 -3.61
C VAL A 96 -0.15 1.31 -3.46
N GLU A 97 -0.95 2.32 -3.16
CA GLU A 97 -0.55 3.68 -2.86
C GLU A 97 -0.65 3.90 -1.35
N TYR A 98 0.42 4.42 -0.77
CA TYR A 98 0.54 4.74 0.64
C TYR A 98 1.05 6.16 0.81
N GLU A 99 0.78 6.77 1.95
CA GLU A 99 1.41 8.04 2.31
C GLU A 99 2.84 7.77 2.78
N LEU A 100 3.80 8.48 2.17
CA LEU A 100 5.16 8.57 2.69
C LEU A 100 5.09 9.49 3.93
N PRO A 101 5.76 9.15 5.04
CA PRO A 101 5.97 10.13 6.09
C PRO A 101 6.67 11.33 5.44
N PRO A 102 6.40 12.56 5.92
CA PRO A 102 7.11 13.72 5.43
C PRO A 102 8.59 13.44 5.65
N SER A 103 9.32 13.25 4.56
CA SER A 103 10.78 13.14 4.60
C SER A 103 11.25 14.44 5.21
N GLY A 104 11.50 14.42 6.51
CA GLY A 104 12.14 15.50 7.22
C GLY A 104 13.49 15.68 6.56
N GLY A 105 13.59 16.65 5.65
CA GLY A 105 14.83 17.31 5.36
C GLY A 105 15.27 18.01 6.64
N SER A 106 15.83 17.24 7.58
CA SER A 106 16.59 17.76 8.69
C SER A 106 17.79 18.45 8.04
N HIS A 107 17.72 19.76 7.90
CA HIS A 107 18.93 20.58 7.93
C HIS A 107 19.49 20.42 9.36
N GLU A 108 20.23 19.33 9.58
CA GLU A 108 20.70 18.92 10.91
C GLU A 108 22.09 19.49 11.15
N ASP A 109 22.18 20.37 12.14
CA ASP A 109 23.40 20.70 12.87
C ASP A 109 24.13 19.40 13.31
N TRP A 110 25.10 18.98 12.49
CA TRP A 110 25.84 17.71 12.49
C TRP A 110 26.61 17.33 13.78
N ASN A 111 26.45 18.03 14.91
CA ASN A 111 27.39 17.92 16.04
C ASN A 111 26.87 17.31 17.36
N LYS A 112 25.63 16.83 17.51
CA LYS A 112 25.20 16.36 18.85
C LYS A 112 24.32 15.14 18.99
N ALA A 113 23.78 14.52 17.94
CA ALA A 113 22.95 13.35 18.11
C ALA A 113 23.52 12.17 17.33
N ARG A 114 23.77 11.10 18.08
CA ARG A 114 24.00 9.76 17.51
C ARG A 114 22.96 9.53 16.40
N PRO A 115 23.36 9.15 15.18
CA PRO A 115 22.41 8.99 14.09
C PRO A 115 21.44 7.86 14.47
N LEU A 116 20.22 8.21 14.86
CA LEU A 116 19.11 7.27 14.87
C LEU A 116 18.78 7.03 13.40
N VAL A 117 19.13 5.85 12.92
CA VAL A 117 18.87 5.39 11.55
C VAL A 117 17.39 5.66 11.21
N VAL A 118 17.12 6.62 10.32
CA VAL A 118 15.80 6.77 9.71
C VAL A 118 15.65 5.64 8.69
N THR A 119 15.36 4.43 9.17
CA THR A 119 15.12 3.29 8.29
C THR A 119 13.72 3.44 7.70
N TYR A 120 13.60 4.11 6.56
CA TYR A 120 12.38 4.02 5.77
C TYR A 120 12.32 2.63 5.10
N VAL A 121 11.75 1.64 5.79
CA VAL A 121 11.64 0.27 5.28
C VAL A 121 10.29 0.06 4.58
N ARG A 122 10.29 0.18 3.25
CA ARG A 122 9.26 -0.38 2.37
C ARG A 122 9.93 -0.94 1.12
N PRO A 123 10.33 -2.22 1.15
CA PRO A 123 9.79 -3.13 0.15
C PRO A 123 9.58 -4.53 0.76
N GLY A 124 8.35 -4.75 1.23
CA GLY A 124 7.77 -6.05 1.57
C GLY A 124 8.19 -6.74 2.86
N GLY A 125 7.99 -6.07 4.00
CA GLY A 125 8.64 -6.32 5.29
C GLY A 125 8.94 -7.77 5.67
N PRO A 126 10.20 -8.02 6.04
CA PRO A 126 10.46 -8.39 7.41
C PRO A 126 11.78 -7.75 7.86
N ALA A 127 11.74 -6.53 8.42
CA ALA A 127 12.94 -5.97 9.07
C ALA A 127 13.24 -6.64 10.41
N ASP A 128 12.27 -7.33 11.02
CA ASP A 128 12.48 -8.23 12.15
C ASP A 128 12.27 -9.65 11.63
N ARG A 129 13.37 -10.38 11.52
CA ARG A 129 13.43 -11.76 11.05
C ARG A 129 12.73 -12.72 12.03
#